data_AF-A0A2P5Z435-F1
#
_entry.id   AF-A0A2P5Z435-F1
#
_cell.length_a   1.000
_cell.length_b   1.000
_cell.length_c   1.000
_cell.angle_alpha   90.00
_cell.angle_beta   90.00
_cell.angle_gamma   90.00
#
_symmetry.space_group_name_H-M   'P 1'
#
loop_
_entity.id
_entity.type
_entity.pdbx_description
1 polymer ?
#
loop_
_entity_poly.entity_id
_entity_poly.type
_entity_poly.pdbx_seq_one_letter_code
_entity_poly.pdbx_strand_id
1 'polypeptide(L)'
;MCVLTSIAAAGPIGAPTDDAAAAAPANPAYRTQLLQLISDDAQARADLKRDYSPQRLQHDTVSLRAYAREVRMAQKQSQERLTDLIRRQGFPDTQAVGAETAHAVFLIAQRINEPGFRADFQRGIDAAVQRAAYSQADQALFADRSRALSAKR
;
A
#
# COMPACT_ATOMS: atom_id res chain seq x y z
N MET A 1 -24.71 -29.50 63.74
CA MET A 1 -23.32 -29.77 63.31
C MET A 1 -23.23 -29.58 61.79
N CYS A 2 -22.14 -28.95 61.32
CA CYS A 2 -21.73 -28.71 59.90
C CYS A 2 -22.60 -27.69 59.13
N VAL A 3 -22.31 -26.39 59.03
CA VAL A 3 -21.23 -25.56 58.41
C VAL A 3 -21.06 -25.67 56.86
N LEU A 4 -21.00 -24.48 56.21
CA LEU A 4 -20.31 -24.10 54.94
C LEU A 4 -20.99 -24.53 53.60
N THR A 5 -21.01 -23.79 52.47
CA THR A 5 -20.47 -22.48 52.00
C THR A 5 -21.15 -22.07 50.68
N SER A 6 -21.04 -20.77 50.36
CA SER A 6 -21.30 -20.02 49.11
C SER A 6 -21.03 -20.70 47.77
N ILE A 7 -21.79 -20.31 46.71
CA ILE A 7 -21.24 -19.77 45.45
C ILE A 7 -22.23 -18.75 44.86
N ALA A 8 -21.79 -17.49 44.76
CA ALA A 8 -22.38 -16.47 43.91
C ALA A 8 -21.85 -16.68 42.47
N ALA A 9 -22.71 -16.64 41.47
CA ALA A 9 -22.29 -16.47 40.08
C ALA A 9 -23.10 -15.31 39.49
N ALA A 10 -22.38 -14.20 39.31
CA ALA A 10 -22.86 -12.97 38.71
C ALA A 10 -23.27 -13.19 37.24
N GLY A 11 -24.21 -12.36 36.80
CA GLY A 11 -24.67 -12.26 35.41
C GLY A 11 -23.57 -11.82 34.42
N PRO A 12 -23.97 -11.65 33.15
CA PRO A 12 -23.15 -11.96 31.99
C PRO A 12 -22.01 -10.97 31.79
N ILE A 13 -20.79 -11.51 31.61
CA ILE A 13 -19.65 -10.73 31.12
C ILE A 13 -19.87 -10.56 29.62
N GLY A 14 -20.22 -9.33 29.23
CA GLY A 14 -20.38 -8.92 27.85
C GLY A 14 -19.19 -9.36 27.00
N ALA A 15 -19.48 -9.97 25.86
CA ALA A 15 -18.50 -10.21 24.83
C ALA A 15 -17.85 -8.86 24.45
N PRO A 16 -16.53 -8.80 24.26
CA PRO A 16 -15.90 -7.63 23.66
C PRO A 16 -16.38 -7.58 22.21
N THR A 17 -17.32 -6.67 21.93
CA THR A 17 -17.59 -6.20 20.57
C THR A 17 -16.46 -5.24 20.22
N ASP A 18 -15.28 -5.80 19.95
CA ASP A 18 -14.19 -5.07 19.32
C ASP A 18 -14.26 -5.33 17.80
N ASP A 19 -15.45 -5.09 17.25
CA ASP A 19 -15.52 -4.60 15.88
C ASP A 19 -15.14 -3.14 16.01
N ALA A 20 -13.83 -2.88 16.08
CA ALA A 20 -13.27 -1.54 15.96
C ALA A 20 -13.76 -1.03 14.61
N ALA A 21 -14.91 -0.35 14.63
CA ALA A 21 -15.56 0.18 13.44
C ALA A 21 -14.51 1.05 12.76
N ALA A 22 -13.89 0.51 11.72
CA ALA A 22 -12.78 1.15 11.05
C ALA A 22 -13.28 2.53 10.65
N ALA A 23 -12.70 3.57 11.27
CA ALA A 23 -13.18 4.92 11.10
C ALA A 23 -13.29 5.21 9.60
N ALA A 24 -14.48 5.68 9.19
CA ALA A 24 -14.72 5.94 7.79
C ALA A 24 -13.66 6.94 7.27
N PRO A 25 -13.10 6.70 6.07
CA PRO A 25 -12.05 7.55 5.54
C PRO A 25 -12.56 8.99 5.37
N ALA A 26 -11.71 9.97 5.69
CA ALA A 26 -12.07 11.38 5.58
C ALA A 26 -12.39 11.80 4.14
N ASN A 27 -11.84 11.10 3.13
CA ASN A 27 -12.11 11.36 1.73
C ASN A 27 -12.46 10.07 0.95
N PRO A 28 -13.74 9.67 0.89
CA PRO A 28 -14.17 8.46 0.19
C PRO A 28 -13.95 8.53 -1.32
N ALA A 29 -14.07 9.71 -1.93
CA ALA A 29 -13.80 9.88 -3.37
C ALA A 29 -12.32 9.65 -3.69
N TYR A 30 -11.42 10.15 -2.84
CA TYR A 30 -9.99 9.90 -2.96
C TYR A 30 -9.69 8.41 -2.84
N ARG A 31 -10.27 7.74 -1.84
CA ARG A 31 -10.16 6.29 -1.67
C ARG A 31 -10.58 5.55 -2.94
N THR A 32 -11.72 5.88 -3.53
CA THR A 32 -12.19 5.24 -4.78
C THR A 32 -11.19 5.42 -5.92
N GLN A 33 -10.64 6.63 -6.10
CA GLN A 33 -9.65 6.88 -7.16
C GLN A 33 -8.36 6.08 -6.96
N LEU A 34 -7.90 5.95 -5.71
CA LEU A 34 -6.73 5.13 -5.40
C LEU A 34 -7.01 3.63 -5.61
N LEU A 35 -8.17 3.14 -5.19
CA LEU A 35 -8.57 1.76 -5.42
C LEU A 35 -8.65 1.43 -6.92
N GLN A 36 -9.15 2.36 -7.75
CA GLN A 36 -9.12 2.21 -9.20
C GLN A 36 -7.68 2.13 -9.72
N LEU A 37 -6.78 3.02 -9.27
CA LEU A 37 -5.37 2.97 -9.64
C LEU A 37 -4.71 1.63 -9.24
N ILE A 38 -5.02 1.13 -8.04
CA ILE A 38 -4.52 -0.16 -7.55
C ILE A 38 -5.02 -1.32 -8.42
N SER A 39 -6.29 -1.30 -8.80
CA SER A 39 -6.89 -2.28 -9.70
C SER A 39 -6.24 -2.24 -11.08
N ASP A 40 -6.09 -1.05 -11.67
CA ASP A 40 -5.47 -0.85 -12.98
C ASP A 40 -4.01 -1.36 -13.01
N ASP A 41 -3.22 -1.04 -11.98
CA ASP A 41 -1.84 -1.51 -11.87
C ASP A 41 -1.77 -3.03 -11.69
N ALA A 42 -2.65 -3.61 -10.87
CA ALA A 42 -2.72 -5.06 -10.71
C ALA A 42 -3.07 -5.78 -12.02
N GLN A 43 -4.04 -5.23 -12.77
CA GLN A 43 -4.46 -5.76 -14.06
C GLN A 43 -3.34 -5.66 -15.10
N ALA A 44 -2.68 -4.51 -15.23
CA ALA A 44 -1.56 -4.34 -16.16
C ALA A 44 -0.44 -5.37 -15.91
N ARG A 45 -0.13 -5.67 -14.64
CA ARG A 45 0.85 -6.71 -14.30
C ARG A 45 0.34 -8.12 -14.62
N ALA A 46 -0.95 -8.39 -14.45
CA ALA A 46 -1.55 -9.67 -14.80
C ALA A 46 -1.48 -9.92 -16.31
N ASP A 47 -1.81 -8.89 -17.11
CA ASP A 47 -1.71 -8.94 -18.57
C ASP A 47 -0.27 -9.16 -19.02
N LEU A 48 0.70 -8.44 -18.45
CA LEU A 48 2.12 -8.65 -18.74
C LEU A 48 2.60 -10.07 -18.43
N LYS A 49 2.15 -10.66 -17.32
CA LYS A 49 2.48 -12.05 -16.97
C LYS A 49 1.83 -13.06 -17.91
N ARG A 50 0.63 -12.76 -18.41
CA ARG A 50 -0.08 -13.60 -19.38
C ARG A 50 0.63 -13.56 -20.74
N ASP A 51 1.00 -12.37 -21.20
CA ASP A 51 1.51 -12.15 -22.55
C ASP A 51 3.01 -12.56 -22.68
N TYR A 52 3.73 -12.54 -21.56
CA TYR A 52 5.15 -12.91 -21.47
C TYR A 52 5.38 -14.03 -20.47
N SER A 53 5.35 -15.28 -20.94
CA SER A 53 5.68 -16.44 -20.10
C SER A 53 7.15 -16.42 -19.66
N PRO A 54 7.48 -16.95 -18.47
CA PRO A 54 8.86 -17.04 -18.01
C PRO A 54 9.78 -17.79 -18.99
N GLN A 55 9.30 -18.85 -19.64
CA GLN A 55 10.09 -19.57 -20.64
C GLN A 55 10.41 -18.69 -21.84
N ARG A 56 9.43 -17.93 -22.35
CA ARG A 56 9.62 -17.02 -23.48
C ARG A 56 10.66 -15.95 -23.17
N LEU A 57 10.60 -15.36 -21.97
CA LEU A 57 11.54 -14.33 -21.54
C LEU A 57 12.99 -14.82 -21.40
N GLN A 58 13.19 -16.11 -21.09
CA GLN A 58 14.53 -16.70 -20.95
C GLN A 58 15.20 -16.98 -22.30
N HIS A 59 14.42 -17.31 -23.34
CA HIS A 59 14.95 -17.76 -24.63
C HIS A 59 14.86 -16.70 -25.73
N ASP A 60 14.08 -15.63 -25.56
CA ASP A 60 13.92 -14.57 -26.56
C ASP A 60 14.25 -13.18 -26.01
N THR A 61 15.39 -12.64 -26.44
CA THR A 61 15.85 -11.31 -26.05
C THR A 61 14.96 -10.18 -26.60
N VAL A 62 14.29 -10.39 -27.74
CA VAL A 62 13.34 -9.41 -28.28
C VAL A 62 12.11 -9.31 -27.38
N SER A 63 11.53 -10.46 -27.02
CA SER A 63 10.44 -10.52 -26.03
C SER A 63 10.86 -9.93 -24.68
N LEU A 64 12.08 -10.20 -24.22
CA LEU A 64 12.60 -9.62 -22.96
C LEU A 64 12.68 -8.08 -23.02
N ARG A 65 13.18 -7.52 -24.13
CA ARG A 65 13.23 -6.06 -24.31
C ARG A 65 11.84 -5.44 -24.40
N ALA A 66 10.91 -6.10 -25.08
CA ALA A 66 9.51 -5.65 -25.19
C ALA A 66 8.84 -5.65 -23.81
N TYR A 67 8.95 -6.75 -23.05
CA TYR A 67 8.47 -6.85 -21.68
C TYR A 67 9.06 -5.75 -20.79
N ALA A 68 10.38 -5.54 -20.82
CA ALA A 68 11.03 -4.50 -20.02
C ALA A 68 10.52 -3.09 -20.37
N ARG A 69 10.25 -2.81 -21.65
CA ARG A 69 9.68 -1.54 -22.09
C ARG A 69 8.26 -1.38 -21.56
N GLU A 70 7.42 -2.39 -21.67
CA GLU A 70 6.02 -2.32 -21.24
C GLU A 70 5.89 -2.22 -19.72
N VAL A 71 6.72 -2.94 -18.96
CA VAL A 71 6.83 -2.77 -17.50
C VAL A 71 7.15 -1.32 -17.14
N ARG A 72 8.12 -0.70 -17.83
CA ARG A 72 8.48 0.71 -17.57
C ARG A 72 7.33 1.66 -17.91
N MET A 73 6.60 1.41 -18.99
CA MET A 73 5.44 2.22 -19.37
C MET A 73 4.31 2.12 -18.35
N ALA A 74 3.98 0.89 -17.91
CA ALA A 74 2.97 0.68 -16.88
C ALA A 74 3.37 1.33 -15.55
N GLN A 75 4.62 1.19 -15.12
CA GLN A 75 5.14 1.84 -13.91
C GLN A 75 5.09 3.37 -14.02
N LYS A 76 5.46 3.94 -15.17
CA LYS A 76 5.41 5.39 -15.40
C LYS A 76 3.96 5.91 -15.32
N GLN A 77 3.02 5.20 -15.93
CA GLN A 77 1.59 5.57 -15.86
C GLN A 77 1.06 5.52 -14.43
N SER A 78 1.39 4.47 -13.66
CA SER A 78 1.03 4.37 -12.24
C SER A 78 1.66 5.51 -11.42
N GLN A 79 2.93 5.83 -11.68
CA GLN A 79 3.63 6.93 -11.01
C GLN A 79 2.96 8.28 -11.29
N GLU A 80 2.69 8.61 -12.55
CA GLU A 80 2.10 9.90 -12.94
C GLU A 80 0.73 10.09 -12.30
N ARG A 81 -0.12 9.05 -12.36
CA ARG A 81 -1.44 9.07 -11.73
C ARG A 81 -1.35 9.20 -10.22
N LEU A 82 -0.49 8.43 -9.56
CA LEU A 82 -0.31 8.51 -8.12
C LEU A 82 0.20 9.90 -7.70
N THR A 83 1.16 10.44 -8.42
CA THR A 83 1.72 11.78 -8.17
C THR A 83 0.64 12.85 -8.32
N ASP A 84 -0.17 12.80 -9.38
CA ASP A 84 -1.26 13.76 -9.57
C ASP A 84 -2.31 13.68 -8.46
N LEU A 85 -2.67 12.46 -8.05
CA LEU A 85 -3.60 12.23 -6.96
C LEU A 85 -3.06 12.79 -5.63
N ILE A 86 -1.81 12.50 -5.29
CA ILE A 86 -1.14 13.03 -4.08
C ILE A 86 -1.07 14.56 -4.11
N ARG A 87 -0.73 15.14 -5.27
CA ARG A 87 -0.64 16.60 -5.42
C ARG A 87 -1.99 17.29 -5.19
N ARG A 88 -3.08 16.68 -5.66
CA ARG A 88 -4.43 17.27 -5.55
C ARG A 88 -5.07 17.07 -4.18
N GLN A 89 -4.81 15.94 -3.54
CA GLN A 89 -5.58 15.48 -2.38
C GLN A 89 -4.75 15.29 -1.11
N GLY A 90 -3.43 15.50 -1.18
CA GLY A 90 -2.51 15.28 -0.09
C GLY A 90 -2.01 13.83 -0.02
N PHE A 91 -1.19 13.54 0.99
CA PHE A 91 -0.62 12.21 1.17
C PHE A 91 -1.71 11.19 1.61
N PRO A 92 -1.76 9.98 1.02
CA PRO A 92 -2.83 9.01 1.24
C PRO A 92 -2.61 8.21 2.53
N ASP A 93 -2.77 8.87 3.66
CA ASP A 93 -2.62 8.26 4.99
C ASP A 93 -3.88 7.53 5.47
N THR A 94 -3.79 6.84 6.62
CA THR A 94 -4.90 6.01 7.12
C THR A 94 -6.15 6.81 7.46
N GLN A 95 -6.00 8.09 7.82
CA GLN A 95 -7.13 8.97 8.11
C GLN A 95 -7.81 9.43 6.81
N ALA A 96 -7.03 9.76 5.79
CA ALA A 96 -7.55 10.22 4.51
C ALA A 96 -8.31 9.12 3.75
N VAL A 97 -7.72 7.92 3.66
CA VAL A 97 -8.17 6.89 2.70
C VAL A 97 -8.40 5.51 3.31
N GLY A 98 -8.18 5.36 4.62
CA GLY A 98 -8.24 4.08 5.34
C GLY A 98 -6.93 3.30 5.25
N ALA A 99 -6.68 2.47 6.27
CA ALA A 99 -5.43 1.73 6.42
C ALA A 99 -5.12 0.79 5.25
N GLU A 100 -6.12 0.04 4.77
CA GLU A 100 -5.96 -0.89 3.66
C GLU A 100 -5.56 -0.18 2.35
N THR A 101 -6.23 0.94 2.05
CA THR A 101 -5.94 1.72 0.85
C THR A 101 -4.56 2.34 0.94
N ALA A 102 -4.18 2.91 2.09
CA ALA A 102 -2.84 3.45 2.33
C ALA A 102 -1.77 2.38 2.11
N HIS A 103 -1.93 1.19 2.70
CA HIS A 103 -1.01 0.07 2.48
C HIS A 103 -0.92 -0.33 1.00
N ALA A 104 -2.05 -0.43 0.31
CA ALA A 104 -2.07 -0.77 -1.12
C ALA A 104 -1.40 0.30 -2.00
N VAL A 105 -1.49 1.59 -1.63
CA VAL A 105 -0.72 2.66 -2.27
C VAL A 105 0.77 2.50 -2.03
N PHE A 106 1.18 2.18 -0.79
CA PHE A 106 2.58 1.85 -0.49
C PHE A 106 3.10 0.74 -1.40
N LEU A 107 2.28 -0.30 -1.65
CA LEU A 107 2.67 -1.39 -2.54
C LEU A 107 2.95 -0.90 -3.96
N ILE A 108 2.23 0.12 -4.47
CA ILE A 108 2.56 0.76 -5.75
C ILE A 108 3.85 1.57 -5.62
N ALA A 109 3.94 2.44 -4.62
CA ALA A 109 5.06 3.35 -4.43
C ALA A 109 6.41 2.63 -4.33
N GLN A 110 6.49 1.48 -3.66
CA GLN A 110 7.75 0.72 -3.52
C GLN A 110 8.35 0.26 -4.85
N ARG A 111 7.55 0.16 -5.92
CA ARG A 111 8.02 -0.25 -7.27
C ARG A 111 8.50 0.92 -8.13
N ILE A 112 8.23 2.16 -7.73
CA ILE A 112 8.60 3.36 -8.48
C ILE A 112 10.06 3.71 -8.16
N ASN A 113 10.89 3.81 -9.20
CA ASN A 113 12.33 4.05 -9.08
C ASN A 113 12.74 5.51 -9.34
N GLU A 114 11.78 6.39 -9.65
CA GLU A 114 12.06 7.78 -9.97
C GLU A 114 12.48 8.55 -8.71
N PRO A 115 13.68 9.17 -8.68
CA PRO A 115 14.23 9.76 -7.46
C PRO A 115 13.38 10.84 -6.80
N GLY A 116 12.78 11.74 -7.60
CA GLY A 116 11.94 12.83 -7.13
C GLY A 116 10.70 12.29 -6.39
N PHE A 117 9.96 11.41 -7.05
CA PHE A 117 8.83 10.69 -6.46
C PHE A 117 9.23 9.98 -5.18
N ARG A 118 10.36 9.27 -5.16
CA ARG A 118 10.80 8.55 -3.96
C ARG A 118 11.10 9.50 -2.81
N ALA A 119 11.75 10.63 -3.06
CA ALA A 119 12.03 11.63 -2.03
C ALA A 119 10.73 12.26 -1.52
N ASP A 120 9.80 12.60 -2.41
CA ASP A 120 8.49 13.16 -2.06
C ASP A 120 7.65 12.18 -1.23
N PHE A 121 7.58 10.93 -1.68
CA PHE A 121 6.85 9.88 -0.98
C PHE A 121 7.47 9.57 0.39
N GLN A 122 8.81 9.57 0.50
CA GLN A 122 9.52 9.39 1.78
C GLN A 122 9.12 10.49 2.78
N ARG A 123 9.15 11.76 2.35
CA ARG A 123 8.72 12.88 3.22
C ARG A 123 7.27 12.73 3.68
N GLY A 124 6.39 12.31 2.77
CA GLY A 124 4.98 12.07 3.07
C GLY A 124 4.76 10.95 4.09
N ILE A 125 5.39 9.79 3.88
CA ILE A 125 5.24 8.64 4.78
C ILE A 125 5.87 8.90 6.16
N ASP A 126 7.00 9.62 6.22
CA ASP A 126 7.64 10.01 7.48
C ASP A 126 6.71 10.92 8.30
N ALA A 127 6.14 11.95 7.66
CA ALA A 127 5.19 12.85 8.32
C ALA A 127 3.91 12.13 8.78
N ALA A 128 3.40 11.19 7.98
CA ALA A 128 2.22 10.41 8.34
C ALA A 128 2.49 9.46 9.51
N VAL A 129 3.66 8.81 9.56
CA VAL A 129 4.08 7.97 10.70
C VAL A 129 4.25 8.79 11.97
N GLN A 130 4.84 10.00 11.90
CA GLN A 130 4.98 10.88 13.06
C GLN A 130 3.61 11.25 13.68
N ARG A 131 2.55 11.28 12.87
CA ARG A 131 1.17 11.53 13.30
C ARG A 131 0.41 10.25 13.66
N ALA A 132 1.07 9.09 13.69
CA ALA A 132 0.44 7.77 13.83
C ALA A 132 -0.65 7.47 12.78
N ALA A 133 -0.56 8.08 11.60
CA ALA A 133 -1.49 7.93 10.49
C ALA A 133 -0.94 7.01 9.38
N TYR A 134 0.13 6.25 9.65
CA TYR A 134 0.70 5.28 8.71
C TYR A 134 1.47 4.18 9.43
N SER A 135 1.62 3.03 8.76
CA SER A 135 2.42 1.90 9.23
C SER A 135 3.91 2.24 9.32
N GLN A 136 4.51 2.03 10.50
CA GLN A 136 5.97 2.11 10.69
C GLN A 136 6.71 1.06 9.86
N ALA A 137 6.12 -0.13 9.68
CA ALA A 137 6.73 -1.19 8.89
C ALA A 137 6.83 -0.80 7.40
N ASP A 138 5.76 -0.21 6.84
CA ASP A 138 5.76 0.27 5.46
C ASP A 138 6.79 1.38 5.25
N GLN A 139 6.91 2.29 6.22
CA GLN A 139 7.92 3.36 6.21
C GLN A 139 9.34 2.80 6.18
N ALA A 140 9.65 1.85 7.06
CA ALA A 140 10.98 1.24 7.14
C ALA A 140 11.32 0.50 5.85
N LEU A 141 10.39 -0.31 5.32
CA LEU A 141 10.56 -1.02 4.05
C LEU A 141 10.77 -0.05 2.88
N PHE A 142 10.03 1.06 2.84
CA PHE A 142 10.20 2.05 1.78
C PHE A 142 11.58 2.72 1.86
N ALA A 143 12.03 3.09 3.06
CA ALA A 143 13.34 3.70 3.29
C ALA A 143 14.49 2.75 2.92
N ASP A 144 14.42 1.49 3.34
CA ASP A 144 15.39 0.45 2.99
C ASP A 144 15.49 0.26 1.48
N ARG A 145 14.33 0.17 0.82
CA ARG A 145 14.27 0.03 -0.63
C ARG A 145 14.84 1.26 -1.34
N SER A 146 14.58 2.46 -0.83
CA SER A 146 15.14 3.72 -1.37
C SER A 146 16.66 3.72 -1.29
N ARG A 147 17.22 3.36 -0.14
CA ARG A 147 18.68 3.27 0.06
C ARG A 147 19.31 2.24 -0.88
N ALA A 148 18.72 1.05 -1.00
CA ALA A 148 19.22 -0.02 -1.87
C ALA A 148 19.22 0.35 -3.35
N LEU A 149 18.30 1.22 -3.80
CA LEU A 149 18.24 1.69 -5.18
C LEU A 149 19.22 2.84 -5.44
N SER A 150 19.42 3.73 -4.47
CA SER A 150 20.39 4.82 -4.56
C SER A 150 21.84 4.32 -4.55
N ALA A 151 22.15 3.26 -3.79
CA ALA A 151 23.49 2.69 -3.71
C ALA A 151 23.93 1.91 -4.98
N LYS A 152 23.02 1.66 -5.93
CA LYS A 152 23.28 0.95 -7.19
C LYS A 152 23.56 1.89 -8.37
N ARG A 153 23.57 3.20 -8.14
CA ARG A 153 23.90 4.23 -9.14
C ARG A 153 25.35 4.67 -8.97
#